data_AF-A0A961TKG9-F1
#
_entry.id   AF-A0A961TKG9-F1
#
_cell.length_a   1.000
_cell.length_b   1.000
_cell.length_c   1.000
_cell.angle_alpha   90.00
_cell.angle_beta   90.00
_cell.angle_gamma   90.00
#
_symmetry.space_group_name_H-M   'P 1'
#
loop_
_entity.id
_entity.type
_entity.pdbx_description
1 polymer ?
#
loop_
_entity_poly.entity_id
_entity_poly.type
_entity_poly.pdbx_seq_one_letter_code
_entity_poly.pdbx_strand_id
1 'polypeptide(L)'
;MSEKLGTLEELPQDYRDAMSAAGVAPLWPMMRNVLPHGAPKPVTRPGYWAYPALRPLLLRAGELTPVEKAERRVLVLSDPGRGTGAMQATSSIYLGMQLLLPGETAPAHVHTPSAVRIIVEGKGGFT
;
A
#
# COMPACT_ATOMS: atom_id res chain seq x y z
N MET A 1 34.57 13.19 -16.77
CA MET A 1 33.12 13.50 -16.77
C MET A 1 32.76 13.91 -15.36
N SER A 2 32.14 15.07 -15.14
CA SER A 2 31.80 15.53 -13.78
C SER A 2 30.87 14.52 -13.12
N GLU A 3 31.22 14.05 -11.92
CA GLU A 3 30.35 13.18 -11.13
C GLU A 3 29.20 13.94 -10.49
N LYS A 4 29.13 15.28 -10.59
CA LYS A 4 28.04 16.08 -10.00
C LYS A 4 27.07 16.54 -11.08
N LEU A 5 25.81 16.11 -10.94
CA LEU A 5 24.67 16.65 -11.68
C LEU A 5 24.34 18.03 -11.08
N GLY A 6 23.93 18.98 -11.91
CA GLY A 6 23.52 20.30 -11.44
C GLY A 6 22.27 20.22 -10.55
N THR A 7 22.10 21.17 -9.63
CA THR A 7 20.90 21.26 -8.79
C THR A 7 19.89 22.26 -9.37
N LEU A 8 18.66 22.26 -8.84
CA LEU A 8 17.64 23.20 -9.28
C LEU A 8 18.04 24.64 -8.89
N GLU A 9 18.65 24.80 -7.73
CA GLU A 9 19.07 26.07 -7.14
C GLU A 9 20.20 26.75 -7.93
N GLU A 10 20.96 25.98 -8.72
CA GLU A 10 22.02 26.48 -9.60
C GLU A 10 21.46 27.11 -10.90
N LEU A 11 20.15 26.97 -11.17
CA LEU A 11 19.51 27.50 -12.38
C LEU A 11 19.00 28.94 -12.18
N PRO A 12 19.09 29.79 -13.23
CA PRO A 12 18.50 31.13 -13.23
C PRO A 12 17.02 31.14 -12.82
N GLN A 13 16.60 32.16 -12.07
CA GLN A 13 15.24 32.27 -11.54
C GLN A 13 14.19 32.34 -12.66
N ASP A 14 14.45 33.12 -13.72
CA ASP A 14 13.58 33.24 -14.89
C ASP A 14 13.36 31.89 -15.60
N TYR A 15 14.41 31.09 -15.70
CA TYR A 15 14.31 29.74 -16.25
C TYR A 15 13.48 28.81 -15.35
N ARG A 16 13.66 28.89 -14.02
CA ARG A 16 12.83 28.14 -13.05
C ARG A 16 11.36 28.53 -13.13
N ASP A 17 11.07 29.82 -13.26
CA ASP A 17 9.70 30.34 -13.37
C ASP A 17 9.05 29.89 -14.69
N ALA A 18 9.80 29.94 -15.80
CA ALA A 18 9.33 29.44 -17.10
C ALA A 18 9.05 27.93 -17.08
N MET A 19 9.92 27.13 -16.45
CA MET A 19 9.69 25.69 -16.27
C MET A 19 8.43 25.43 -15.43
N SER A 20 8.24 26.17 -14.34
CA SER A 20 7.04 26.06 -13.50
C SER A 20 5.78 26.43 -14.28
N ALA A 21 5.81 27.50 -15.07
CA ALA A 21 4.70 27.91 -15.91
C ALA A 21 4.36 26.89 -17.01
N ALA A 22 5.38 26.21 -17.54
CA ALA A 22 5.23 25.14 -18.53
C ALA A 22 4.90 23.76 -17.91
N GLY A 23 4.89 23.63 -16.58
CA GLY A 23 4.62 22.35 -15.90
C GLY A 23 5.72 21.31 -16.08
N VAL A 24 6.97 21.73 -16.32
CA VAL A 24 8.11 20.83 -16.52
C VAL A 24 9.13 20.95 -15.38
N ALA A 25 9.95 19.91 -15.19
CA ALA A 25 11.01 19.88 -14.21
C ALA A 25 12.28 19.24 -14.81
N PRO A 26 13.48 19.67 -14.38
CA PRO A 26 14.72 19.10 -14.86
C PRO A 26 14.90 17.67 -14.34
N LEU A 27 15.26 16.74 -15.22
CA LEU A 27 15.45 15.32 -14.86
C LEU A 27 16.76 15.06 -14.10
N TRP A 28 17.82 15.82 -14.38
CA TRP A 28 19.17 15.54 -13.88
C TRP A 28 19.34 15.59 -12.35
N PRO A 29 18.65 16.43 -11.55
CA PRO A 29 18.72 16.32 -10.09
C PRO A 29 17.99 15.06 -9.58
N MET A 30 17.00 14.56 -10.33
CA MET A 30 16.16 13.43 -9.95
C MET A 30 16.71 12.08 -10.40
N MET A 31 17.53 12.04 -11.47
CA MET A 31 18.09 10.83 -12.09
C MET A 31 18.57 9.78 -11.09
N ARG A 32 19.31 10.19 -10.05
CA ARG A 32 19.88 9.27 -9.04
C ARG A 32 18.84 8.58 -8.17
N ASN A 33 17.70 9.24 -7.98
CA ASN A 33 16.61 8.73 -7.16
C ASN A 33 15.66 7.86 -8.00
N VAL A 34 15.42 8.25 -9.25
CA VAL A 34 14.50 7.51 -10.14
C VAL A 34 15.16 6.32 -10.84
N LEU A 35 16.47 6.38 -11.09
CA LEU A 35 17.25 5.33 -11.77
C LEU A 35 18.49 5.01 -10.93
N PRO A 36 18.34 4.28 -9.80
CA PRO A 36 19.49 3.87 -9.00
C PRO A 36 20.40 2.93 -9.80
N HIS A 37 21.70 3.20 -9.79
CA HIS A 37 22.70 2.29 -10.35
C HIS A 37 22.89 1.07 -9.45
N GLY A 38 23.00 -0.12 -10.05
CA GLY A 38 23.35 -1.38 -9.37
C GLY A 38 22.15 -2.20 -8.92
N ALA A 39 21.30 -1.68 -8.04
CA ALA A 39 20.14 -2.41 -7.52
C ALA A 39 18.93 -1.50 -7.25
N PRO A 40 17.70 -2.03 -7.33
CA PRO A 40 16.51 -1.32 -6.88
C PRO A 40 16.64 -0.89 -5.42
N LYS A 41 16.04 0.27 -5.09
CA LYS A 41 15.91 0.77 -3.71
C LYS A 41 14.46 0.64 -3.26
N PRO A 42 13.98 -0.58 -2.90
CA PRO A 42 12.58 -0.77 -2.55
C PRO A 42 12.23 -0.05 -1.25
N VAL A 43 11.08 0.62 -1.24
CA VAL A 43 10.44 1.07 0.01
C VAL A 43 9.93 -0.13 0.80
N THR A 44 9.42 -1.16 0.10
CA THR A 44 8.89 -2.39 0.73
C THR A 44 9.97 -3.07 1.54
N ARG A 45 9.63 -3.41 2.79
CA ARG A 45 10.50 -4.15 3.70
C ARG A 45 9.94 -5.56 3.90
N PRO A 46 10.79 -6.59 4.07
CA PRO A 46 10.32 -7.90 4.49
C PRO A 46 9.51 -7.77 5.79
N GLY A 47 8.29 -8.32 5.77
CA GLY A 47 7.36 -8.29 6.88
C GLY A 47 6.85 -9.68 7.19
N TYR A 48 6.34 -9.84 8.41
CA TYR A 48 5.72 -11.08 8.86
C TYR A 48 4.53 -10.74 9.77
N TRP A 49 3.41 -11.41 9.54
CA TRP A 49 2.23 -11.30 10.36
C TRP A 49 1.85 -12.67 10.92
N ALA A 50 2.08 -12.86 12.22
CA ALA A 50 1.76 -14.10 12.91
C ALA A 50 0.24 -14.24 13.07
N TYR A 51 -0.35 -15.30 12.50
CA TYR A 51 -1.79 -15.56 12.69
C TYR A 51 -2.22 -15.64 14.16
N PRO A 52 -1.47 -16.27 15.09
CA PRO A 52 -1.82 -16.25 16.52
C PRO A 52 -1.94 -14.85 17.13
N ALA A 53 -1.20 -13.85 16.61
CA ALA A 53 -1.32 -12.47 17.06
C ALA A 53 -2.50 -11.73 16.38
N LEU A 54 -2.80 -12.05 15.12
CA LEU A 54 -3.90 -11.43 14.37
C LEU A 54 -5.28 -11.95 14.78
N ARG A 55 -5.40 -13.25 15.03
CA ARG A 55 -6.67 -13.91 15.36
C ARG A 55 -7.46 -13.23 16.49
N PRO A 56 -6.89 -12.90 17.67
CA PRO A 56 -7.64 -12.20 18.72
C PRO A 56 -8.06 -10.78 18.31
N LEU A 57 -7.28 -10.08 17.49
CA LEU A 57 -7.65 -8.77 16.96
C LEU A 57 -8.84 -8.85 16.00
N LEU A 58 -8.87 -9.88 15.15
CA LEU A 58 -10.01 -10.14 14.25
C LEU A 58 -11.29 -10.40 15.05
N LEU A 59 -11.22 -11.28 16.05
CA LEU A 59 -12.37 -11.58 16.91
C LEU A 59 -12.86 -10.35 17.65
N ARG A 60 -11.93 -9.56 18.21
CA ARG A 60 -12.27 -8.30 18.89
C ARG A 60 -12.88 -7.29 17.93
N ALA A 61 -12.42 -7.20 16.68
CA ALA A 61 -13.07 -6.38 15.68
C ALA A 61 -14.53 -6.83 15.43
N GLY A 62 -14.80 -8.14 15.49
CA GLY A 62 -16.15 -8.69 15.41
C GLY A 62 -17.11 -8.19 16.48
N GLU A 63 -16.60 -7.95 17.69
CA GLU A 63 -17.37 -7.38 18.80
C GLU A 63 -17.54 -5.86 18.69
N LEU A 64 -16.52 -5.17 18.18
CA LEU A 64 -16.46 -3.71 18.16
C LEU A 64 -17.13 -3.09 16.93
N THR A 65 -17.16 -3.80 15.81
CA THR A 65 -17.63 -3.27 14.53
C THR A 65 -18.57 -4.26 13.86
N PRO A 66 -19.90 -4.04 14.00
CA PRO A 66 -20.90 -4.79 13.26
C PRO A 66 -20.64 -4.67 11.75
N VAL A 67 -20.88 -5.75 10.99
CA VAL A 67 -20.56 -5.82 9.56
C VAL A 67 -21.30 -4.75 8.75
N GLU A 68 -22.50 -4.35 9.20
CA GLU A 68 -23.34 -3.32 8.59
C GLU A 68 -22.67 -1.94 8.59
N LYS A 69 -21.73 -1.70 9.52
CA LYS A 69 -20.96 -0.46 9.62
C LYS A 69 -19.60 -0.54 8.94
N ALA A 70 -19.13 -1.75 8.59
CA ALA A 70 -17.78 -1.97 8.08
C ALA A 70 -17.73 -2.19 6.55
N GLU A 71 -18.84 -2.62 5.94
CA GLU A 71 -18.93 -3.25 4.60
C GLU A 71 -18.06 -4.53 4.46
N ARG A 72 -16.77 -4.42 4.77
CA ARG A 72 -15.78 -5.47 4.88
C ARG A 72 -14.98 -5.27 6.17
N ARG A 73 -15.24 -6.11 7.19
CA ARG A 73 -14.44 -6.13 8.43
C ARG A 73 -13.09 -6.81 8.19
N VAL A 74 -12.10 -6.01 7.81
CA VAL A 74 -10.76 -6.46 7.40
C VAL A 74 -9.69 -5.75 8.21
N LEU A 75 -8.69 -6.50 8.67
CA LEU A 75 -7.43 -5.94 9.14
C LEU A 75 -6.42 -5.95 8.00
N VAL A 76 -5.93 -4.76 7.65
CA VAL A 76 -4.95 -4.56 6.57
C VAL A 76 -3.58 -5.07 7.02
N LEU A 77 -2.90 -5.84 6.17
CA LEU A 77 -1.53 -6.28 6.41
C LEU A 77 -0.56 -5.28 5.77
N SER A 78 -0.22 -4.24 6.53
CA SER A 78 0.58 -3.10 6.04
C SER A 78 2.08 -3.39 5.99
N ASP A 79 2.70 -3.11 4.85
CA ASP A 79 4.14 -3.15 4.62
C ASP A 79 4.90 -2.30 5.67
N PRO A 80 5.84 -2.89 6.45
CA PRO A 80 6.63 -2.15 7.43
C PRO A 80 7.42 -0.98 6.84
N GLY A 81 7.78 -1.07 5.55
CA GLY A 81 8.50 -0.02 4.84
C GLY A 81 7.68 1.24 4.57
N ARG A 82 6.34 1.14 4.57
CA ARG A 82 5.40 2.24 4.36
C ARG A 82 4.66 2.65 5.63
N GLY A 83 4.74 1.82 6.68
CA GLY A 83 4.14 2.08 7.98
C GLY A 83 2.71 1.53 8.13
N THR A 84 2.23 1.55 9.37
CA THR A 84 0.89 1.05 9.73
C THR A 84 -0.20 1.85 9.02
N GLY A 85 -1.18 1.15 8.45
CA GLY A 85 -2.27 1.76 7.71
C GLY A 85 -2.00 1.92 6.20
N ALA A 86 -0.79 1.59 5.73
CA ALA A 86 -0.54 1.46 4.32
C ALA A 86 -1.44 0.34 3.74
N MET A 87 -2.23 0.67 2.72
CA MET A 87 -3.09 -0.25 1.98
C MET A 87 -2.28 -1.14 1.00
N GLN A 88 -1.09 -1.56 1.41
CA GLN A 88 -0.10 -2.25 0.59
C GLN A 88 0.66 -3.23 1.47
N ALA A 89 0.62 -4.52 1.13
CA ALA A 89 1.50 -5.54 1.72
C ALA A 89 2.82 -5.66 0.95
N THR A 90 2.79 -5.40 -0.37
CA THR A 90 3.95 -5.21 -1.24
C THR A 90 3.77 -3.97 -2.10
N SER A 91 4.69 -3.69 -3.02
CA SER A 91 4.55 -2.58 -3.98
C SER A 91 3.31 -2.68 -4.88
N SER A 92 2.75 -3.88 -5.08
CA SER A 92 1.64 -4.12 -6.01
C SER A 92 0.51 -4.99 -5.45
N ILE A 93 0.67 -5.56 -4.25
CA ILE A 93 -0.31 -6.48 -3.66
C ILE A 93 -0.87 -5.86 -2.37
N TYR A 94 -2.20 -5.78 -2.31
CA TYR A 94 -2.94 -5.58 -1.08
C TYR A 94 -3.21 -6.95 -0.43
N LEU A 95 -3.00 -7.04 0.89
CA LEU A 95 -3.45 -8.17 1.69
C LEU A 95 -4.24 -7.66 2.89
N GLY A 96 -5.30 -8.39 3.22
CA GLY A 96 -6.06 -8.17 4.43
C GLY A 96 -6.60 -9.48 4.97
N MET A 97 -6.74 -9.57 6.29
CA MET A 97 -7.45 -10.68 6.93
C MET A 97 -8.87 -10.24 7.26
N GLN A 98 -9.85 -10.96 6.71
CA GLN A 98 -11.27 -10.71 6.91
C GLN A 98 -11.85 -11.67 7.94
N LEU A 99 -12.76 -11.20 8.80
CA LEU A 99 -13.62 -12.03 9.65
C LEU A 99 -15.09 -11.86 9.25
N LEU A 100 -15.74 -12.98 8.93
CA LEU A 100 -17.19 -13.11 8.86
C LEU A 100 -17.67 -14.04 9.97
N LEU A 101 -18.61 -13.55 10.78
CA LEU A 101 -19.28 -14.32 11.82
C LEU A 101 -20.47 -15.10 11.24
N PRO A 102 -20.99 -16.12 11.95
CA PRO A 102 -22.16 -16.87 11.50
C PRO A 102 -23.35 -15.95 11.19
N GLY A 103 -23.93 -16.11 10.00
CA GLY A 103 -25.08 -15.32 9.54
C GLY A 103 -24.73 -13.97 8.91
N GLU A 104 -23.48 -13.50 9.02
CA GLU A 104 -23.07 -12.26 8.36
C GLU A 104 -22.92 -12.46 6.84
N THR A 105 -23.37 -11.46 6.08
CA THR A 105 -23.18 -11.39 4.62
C THR A 105 -22.50 -10.08 4.29
N ALA A 106 -21.45 -10.14 3.46
CA ALA A 106 -20.83 -8.93 2.92
C ALA A 106 -21.45 -8.58 1.56
N PRO A 107 -21.79 -7.30 1.30
CA PRO A 107 -22.45 -6.88 0.07
C PRO A 107 -21.59 -7.16 -1.18
N ALA A 108 -22.29 -7.42 -2.29
CA ALA A 108 -21.70 -7.59 -3.60
C ALA A 108 -21.28 -6.23 -4.20
N HIS A 109 -20.17 -6.22 -4.94
CA HIS A 109 -19.69 -5.08 -5.72
C HIS A 109 -18.79 -5.56 -6.86
N VAL A 110 -18.43 -4.65 -7.75
CA VAL A 110 -17.53 -4.92 -8.89
C VAL A 110 -16.44 -3.86 -8.95
N HIS A 111 -15.23 -4.28 -9.30
CA HIS A 111 -14.08 -3.40 -9.44
C HIS A 111 -13.09 -3.97 -10.46
N THR A 112 -12.23 -3.13 -11.00
CA THR A 112 -11.19 -3.53 -11.96
C THR A 112 -10.05 -4.37 -11.37
N PRO A 113 -9.65 -4.23 -10.08
CA PRO A 113 -8.61 -5.10 -9.50
C PRO A 113 -9.05 -6.56 -9.43
N SER A 114 -8.12 -7.48 -9.70
CA SER A 114 -8.33 -8.91 -9.43
C SER A 114 -8.22 -9.21 -7.94
N ALA A 115 -8.98 -10.21 -7.45
CA ALA A 115 -8.97 -10.63 -6.06
C ALA A 115 -9.01 -12.15 -5.93
N VAL A 116 -8.39 -12.67 -4.87
CA VAL A 116 -8.47 -14.08 -4.45
C VAL A 116 -8.80 -14.15 -2.97
N ARG A 117 -9.56 -15.17 -2.56
CA ARG A 117 -9.87 -15.45 -1.16
C ARG A 117 -9.27 -16.80 -0.77
N ILE A 118 -8.48 -16.81 0.29
CA ILE A 118 -7.85 -18.01 0.85
C ILE A 118 -8.41 -18.18 2.26
N ILE A 119 -9.02 -19.33 2.54
CA ILE A 119 -9.58 -19.63 3.85
C ILE A 119 -8.47 -20.16 4.76
N VAL A 120 -8.22 -19.48 5.88
CA VAL A 120 -7.23 -19.87 6.89
C VAL A 120 -7.86 -20.65 8.05
N GLU A 121 -9.03 -20.20 8.52
CA GLU A 121 -9.80 -20.83 9.60
C GLU A 121 -11.30 -20.71 9.28
N GLY A 122 -12.06 -21.76 9.56
CA GLY A 122 -13.51 -21.78 9.44
C GLY A 122 -14.05 -22.78 8.41
N LYS A 123 -15.38 -22.84 8.32
CA LYS A 123 -16.12 -23.72 7.40
C LYS A 123 -17.42 -23.05 6.96
N GLY A 124 -17.95 -23.44 5.81
CA GLY A 124 -19.25 -22.97 5.30
C GLY A 124 -19.23 -21.60 4.61
N GLY A 125 -18.08 -20.94 4.49
CA GLY A 125 -17.94 -19.73 3.69
C GLY A 125 -18.06 -20.02 2.19
N PHE A 126 -18.73 -19.14 1.47
CA PHE A 126 -18.92 -19.21 0.02
C PHE A 126 -18.68 -17.85 -0.64
N THR A 127 -18.58 -17.81 -1.97
CA THR A 127 -18.48 -16.60 -2.79
C THR A 127 -19.48 -16.69 -3.91
#